data_AF-A0A0H5QGL2-F1
#
_entry.id   AF-A0A0H5QGL2-F1
#
_cell.length_a   1.000
_cell.length_b   1.000
_cell.length_c   1.000
_cell.angle_alpha   90.00
_cell.angle_beta   90.00
_cell.angle_gamma   90.00
#
_symmetry.space_group_name_H-M   'P 1'
#
loop_
_entity.id
_entity.type
_entity.pdbx_description
1 polymer ?
#
loop_
_entity_poly.entity_id
_entity_poly.type
_entity_poly.pdbx_seq_one_letter_code
_entity_poly.pdbx_strand_id
1 'polypeptide(L)'
;MSGNGLRVIYRYEGDDYPAAFAMGNDYYAHLIGKESDPLCKNITRLSGLAYDPEVYFNPEATAFSAEEISHFHSATLKTAQKKKKQERIADYYEQIVKPKLESEKIRYEPGNHNQYVMRVGYMMAKKRYDRKEATQWAIRQFPEYDDVEQVFKSCYDNTTHPQKARAETGKIPYATVDEIKDFLDGHIKLRFNLITLRYEYLKETWRILQDRNLNTLWSNMSLTARVSKSDMINVIESDYSPPYNPFTDYLENLPPWQEGDKDYIAELAATVKMKGDPVMPFCEALRKWLVAMIAGWIDEGAVNNVILVFIGRQGAYKTTWFNYLLPPELKQYFYTKANARRMTKDDIIALSQYALICYEELDTMSPSELNQLKAVVTMQYTNERAAYGHYAEQRKNRMTAPCARSKRESATMPTPCSVTLP
;
A
#
# COMPACT_ATOMS: atom_id res chain seq x y z
N MET A 1 0.76 32.51 -30.72
CA MET A 1 2.07 32.85 -30.15
C MET A 1 2.29 34.33 -30.40
N SER A 2 2.76 35.10 -29.43
CA SER A 2 2.92 36.57 -29.54
C SER A 2 4.08 37.01 -30.43
N GLY A 3 4.85 36.08 -31.00
CA GLY A 3 5.99 36.36 -31.89
C GLY A 3 7.26 36.86 -31.18
N ASN A 4 7.17 37.20 -29.89
CA ASN A 4 8.23 37.91 -29.16
C ASN A 4 8.95 37.03 -28.11
N GLY A 5 8.82 35.70 -28.20
CA GLY A 5 9.41 34.77 -27.24
C GLY A 5 10.52 33.94 -27.88
N LEU A 6 11.64 33.75 -27.16
CA LEU A 6 12.70 32.84 -27.57
C LEU A 6 12.34 31.42 -27.12
N ARG A 7 12.49 30.44 -28.01
CA ARG A 7 12.34 29.02 -27.66
C ARG A 7 13.70 28.33 -27.71
N VAL A 8 14.12 27.81 -26.57
CA VAL A 8 15.38 27.08 -26.44
C VAL A 8 15.09 25.59 -26.29
N ILE A 9 15.77 24.77 -27.10
CA ILE A 9 15.80 23.32 -26.98
C ILE A 9 17.21 22.94 -26.57
N TYR A 10 17.35 22.22 -25.47
CA TYR A 10 18.63 21.80 -24.93
C TYR A 10 18.62 20.31 -24.62
N ARG A 11 19.81 19.72 -24.61
CA ARG A 11 20.02 18.31 -24.26
C ARG A 11 20.31 18.20 -22.77
N TYR A 12 19.85 17.12 -22.16
CA TYR A 12 20.15 16.77 -20.79
C TYR A 12 20.31 15.25 -20.67
N GLU A 13 20.98 14.80 -19.61
CA GLU A 13 21.20 13.39 -19.30
C GLU A 13 20.36 12.96 -18.09
N GLY A 14 19.91 11.70 -18.08
CA GLY A 14 19.10 11.11 -17.00
C GLY A 14 17.58 11.20 -17.21
N ASP A 15 16.84 10.73 -16.20
CA ASP A 15 15.39 10.49 -16.31
C ASP A 15 14.51 11.50 -15.53
N ASP A 16 15.11 12.41 -14.75
CA ASP A 16 14.38 13.43 -13.96
C ASP A 16 14.01 14.65 -14.81
N TYR A 17 13.05 14.45 -15.71
CA TYR A 17 12.55 15.51 -16.59
C TYR A 17 12.07 16.77 -15.83
N PRO A 18 11.29 16.69 -14.73
CA PRO A 18 10.89 17.88 -13.98
C PRO A 18 12.08 18.71 -13.45
N ALA A 19 13.13 18.05 -12.94
CA ALA A 19 14.33 18.73 -12.48
C ALA A 19 15.13 19.33 -13.64
N ALA A 20 15.30 18.58 -14.73
CA ALA A 20 15.99 19.05 -15.92
C ALA A 20 15.28 20.26 -16.55
N PHE A 21 13.95 20.21 -16.62
CA PHE A 21 13.12 21.32 -17.10
C PHE A 21 13.29 22.57 -16.23
N ALA A 22 13.29 22.43 -14.90
CA ALA A 22 13.47 23.54 -13.98
C ALA A 22 14.89 24.14 -14.10
N MET A 23 15.92 23.29 -14.13
CA MET A 23 17.32 23.71 -14.23
C MET A 23 17.61 24.43 -15.54
N GLY A 24 17.17 23.87 -16.68
CA GLY A 24 17.44 24.49 -17.97
C GLY A 24 16.71 25.82 -18.14
N ASN A 25 15.46 25.92 -17.68
CA ASN A 25 14.75 27.21 -17.66
C ASN A 25 15.46 28.23 -16.77
N ASP A 26 15.90 27.84 -15.58
CA ASP A 26 16.64 28.71 -14.67
C ASP A 26 17.96 29.20 -15.30
N TYR A 27 18.73 28.30 -15.91
CA TYR A 27 19.99 28.63 -16.58
C TYR A 27 19.81 29.65 -17.71
N TYR A 28 18.89 29.39 -18.65
CA TYR A 28 18.68 30.28 -19.78
C TYR A 28 17.98 31.58 -19.39
N ALA A 29 17.09 31.56 -18.38
CA ALA A 29 16.50 32.78 -17.84
C ALA A 29 17.57 33.71 -17.26
N HIS A 30 18.53 33.16 -16.52
CA HIS A 30 19.67 33.93 -16.00
C HIS A 30 20.60 34.42 -17.11
N LEU A 31 20.90 33.57 -18.10
CA LEU A 31 21.79 33.92 -19.21
C LEU A 31 21.23 35.05 -20.07
N ILE A 32 19.92 35.04 -20.32
CA ILE A 32 19.24 35.96 -21.25
C ILE A 32 18.65 37.17 -20.50
N GLY A 33 18.47 37.07 -19.18
CA GLY A 33 17.82 38.10 -18.37
C GLY A 33 16.32 38.23 -18.65
N LYS A 34 15.66 37.12 -19.01
CA LYS A 34 14.22 37.06 -19.33
C LYS A 34 13.55 35.94 -18.55
N GLU A 35 12.31 36.16 -18.12
CA GLU A 35 11.53 35.14 -17.41
C GLU A 35 11.19 33.95 -18.32
N SER A 36 11.31 32.74 -17.78
CA SER A 36 10.90 31.50 -18.45
C SER A 36 9.41 31.22 -18.28
N ASP A 37 8.75 30.65 -19.30
CA ASP A 37 7.35 30.21 -19.21
C ASP A 37 7.22 28.83 -18.51
N PRO A 38 6.63 28.73 -17.31
CA PRO A 38 6.49 27.47 -16.57
C PRO A 38 5.38 26.56 -17.12
N LEU A 39 4.54 27.02 -18.05
CA LEU A 39 3.37 26.29 -18.54
C LEU A 39 3.73 25.10 -19.44
N CYS A 40 4.98 25.01 -19.90
CA CYS A 40 5.50 23.94 -20.74
C CYS A 40 6.10 22.75 -19.98
N LYS A 41 5.91 22.67 -18.65
CA LYS A 41 6.47 21.61 -17.79
C LYS A 41 5.91 20.19 -18.01
N ASN A 42 4.88 20.00 -18.82
CA ASN A 42 4.21 18.69 -18.99
C ASN A 42 4.72 18.01 -20.26
N ILE A 43 5.38 16.85 -20.11
CA ILE A 43 5.97 16.09 -21.23
C ILE A 43 4.92 15.63 -22.26
N THR A 44 3.68 15.41 -21.82
CA THR A 44 2.56 14.95 -22.66
C THR A 44 1.88 16.08 -23.43
N ARG A 45 2.26 17.34 -23.18
CA ARG A 45 1.68 18.49 -23.85
C ARG A 45 2.35 18.66 -25.22
N LEU A 46 1.55 18.57 -26.28
CA LEU A 46 1.99 18.89 -27.65
C LEU A 46 2.60 20.29 -27.69
N SER A 47 3.83 20.37 -28.20
CA SER A 47 4.62 21.60 -28.23
C SER A 47 5.07 21.90 -29.65
N GLY A 48 4.26 22.64 -30.41
CA GLY A 48 4.53 22.93 -31.83
C GLY A 48 5.68 23.91 -32.03
N LEU A 49 6.56 23.66 -33.00
CA LEU A 49 7.63 24.57 -33.43
C LEU A 49 7.16 25.34 -34.66
N ALA A 50 7.35 26.66 -34.66
CA ALA A 50 7.11 27.48 -35.84
C ALA A 50 8.35 27.48 -36.74
N TYR A 51 8.15 27.66 -38.04
CA TYR A 51 9.25 27.88 -38.98
C TYR A 51 9.97 29.18 -38.64
N ASP A 52 11.29 29.11 -38.51
CA ASP A 52 12.16 30.25 -38.23
C ASP A 52 13.36 30.23 -39.19
N PRO A 53 13.48 31.21 -40.11
CA PRO A 53 14.59 31.28 -41.05
C PRO A 53 15.93 31.65 -40.38
N GLU A 54 15.93 32.16 -39.15
CA GLU A 54 17.12 32.52 -38.38
C GLU A 54 17.44 31.52 -37.27
N VAL A 55 16.90 30.28 -37.38
CA VAL A 55 17.13 29.24 -36.37
C VAL A 55 18.62 28.95 -36.19
N TYR A 56 19.10 29.09 -34.96
CA TYR A 56 20.46 28.74 -34.58
C TYR A 56 20.52 27.31 -34.05
N PHE A 57 21.38 26.48 -34.64
CA PHE A 57 21.59 25.09 -34.23
C PHE A 57 23.07 24.85 -33.90
N ASN A 58 23.35 24.43 -32.67
CA ASN A 58 24.69 24.06 -32.20
C ASN A 58 24.73 22.58 -31.79
N PRO A 59 25.28 21.68 -32.62
CA PRO A 59 25.35 20.24 -32.31
C PRO A 59 26.38 19.91 -31.21
N GLU A 60 27.39 20.76 -31.01
CA GLU A 60 28.46 20.60 -30.02
C GLU A 60 28.06 21.13 -28.63
N ALA A 61 26.79 21.49 -28.43
CA ALA A 61 26.31 21.95 -27.14
C ALA A 61 26.40 20.83 -26.09
N THR A 62 27.09 21.13 -24.97
CA THR A 62 27.20 20.24 -23.82
C THR A 62 25.83 20.04 -23.18
N ALA A 63 25.46 18.78 -22.93
CA ALA A 63 24.23 18.45 -22.22
C ALA A 63 24.38 18.77 -20.72
N PHE A 64 23.26 19.13 -20.08
CA PHE A 64 23.22 19.16 -18.61
C PHE A 64 23.38 17.72 -18.09
N SER A 65 24.38 17.49 -17.25
CA SER A 65 24.67 16.17 -16.70
C SER A 65 23.63 15.77 -15.63
N ALA A 66 23.45 14.47 -15.44
CA ALA A 66 22.54 13.96 -14.40
C ALA A 66 22.94 14.42 -12.99
N GLU A 67 24.25 14.61 -12.73
CA GLU A 67 24.77 15.09 -11.45
C GLU A 67 24.40 16.55 -11.18
N GLU A 68 24.55 17.43 -12.18
CA GLU A 68 24.19 18.85 -12.06
C GLU A 68 22.68 19.02 -11.81
N ILE A 69 21.86 18.23 -12.53
CA ILE A 69 20.41 18.23 -12.38
C ILE A 69 20.01 17.78 -10.97
N SER A 70 20.62 16.71 -10.46
CA SER A 70 20.37 16.20 -9.11
C SER A 70 20.77 17.21 -8.03
N HIS A 71 21.94 17.84 -8.18
CA HIS A 71 22.39 18.88 -7.26
C HIS A 71 21.44 20.08 -7.26
N PHE A 72 21.04 20.58 -8.44
CA PHE A 72 20.05 21.64 -8.60
C PHE A 72 18.70 21.28 -7.96
N HIS A 73 18.19 20.07 -8.21
CA HIS A 73 16.94 19.60 -7.63
C HIS A 73 17.00 19.61 -6.09
N SER A 74 18.08 19.06 -5.53
CA SER A 74 18.28 19.00 -4.07
C SER A 74 18.37 20.40 -3.43
N ALA A 75 19.06 21.34 -4.10
CA ALA A 75 19.19 22.72 -3.64
C ALA A 75 17.85 23.48 -3.71
N THR A 76 17.09 23.26 -4.78
CA THR A 76 15.77 23.85 -4.98
C THR A 76 14.77 23.36 -3.93
N LEU A 77 14.78 22.05 -3.62
CA LEU A 77 13.96 21.46 -2.56
C LEU A 77 14.30 22.03 -1.18
N LYS A 78 15.60 22.15 -0.85
CA LYS A 78 16.05 22.76 0.42
C LYS A 78 15.57 24.21 0.54
N THR A 79 15.68 24.97 -0.55
CA THR A 79 15.23 26.38 -0.61
C THR A 79 13.72 26.50 -0.45
N ALA A 80 12.94 25.66 -1.14
CA ALA A 80 11.48 25.64 -1.03
C ALA A 80 11.00 25.23 0.38
N GLN A 81 11.66 24.25 1.00
CA GLN A 81 11.39 23.86 2.38
C GLN A 81 11.69 25.00 3.36
N LYS A 82 12.80 25.71 3.17
CA LYS A 82 13.17 26.88 3.97
C LYS A 82 12.14 28.00 3.81
N LYS A 83 11.72 28.31 2.58
CA LYS A 83 10.67 29.29 2.28
C LYS A 83 9.35 28.96 2.98
N LYS A 84 8.88 27.71 2.89
CA LYS A 84 7.65 27.26 3.60
C LYS A 84 7.76 27.39 5.12
N LYS A 85 8.93 27.13 5.71
CA LYS A 85 9.14 27.33 7.16
C LYS A 85 9.03 28.80 7.54
N GLN A 86 9.64 29.68 6.73
CA GLN A 86 9.58 31.13 6.91
C GLN A 86 8.16 31.70 6.75
N GLU A 87 7.40 31.24 5.75
CA GLU A 87 5.99 31.60 5.54
C GLU A 87 5.13 31.23 6.75
N ARG A 88 5.29 30.02 7.31
CA ARG A 88 4.55 29.60 8.52
C ARG A 88 4.86 30.43 9.75
N ILE A 89 6.08 30.98 9.86
CA ILE A 89 6.45 31.88 10.95
C ILE A 89 5.78 33.24 10.72
N ALA A 90 5.80 33.74 9.48
CA ALA A 90 5.16 35.00 9.10
C ALA A 90 3.63 34.96 9.32
N ASP A 91 2.96 33.88 8.90
CA ASP A 91 1.52 33.71 9.10
C ASP A 91 1.15 33.71 10.58
N TYR A 92 1.93 33.00 11.41
CA TYR A 92 1.72 32.99 12.85
C TYR A 92 1.92 34.37 13.47
N TYR A 93 2.91 35.12 12.98
CA TYR A 93 3.11 36.49 13.43
C TYR A 93 1.93 37.40 13.09
N GLU A 94 1.55 37.47 11.82
CA GLU A 94 0.49 38.37 11.35
C GLU A 94 -0.89 38.00 11.91
N GLN A 95 -1.21 36.71 12.01
CA GLN A 95 -2.54 36.28 12.45
C GLN A 95 -2.71 36.21 13.97
N ILE A 96 -1.64 35.96 14.72
CA ILE A 96 -1.73 35.66 16.16
C ILE A 96 -0.88 36.60 17.01
N VAL A 97 0.41 36.77 16.68
CA VAL A 97 1.33 37.52 17.54
C VAL A 97 1.03 39.01 17.50
N LYS A 98 0.95 39.60 16.31
CA LYS A 98 0.75 41.04 16.10
C LYS A 98 -0.61 41.53 16.64
N PRO A 99 -1.75 40.90 16.34
CA PRO A 99 -3.04 41.32 16.93
C PRO A 99 -3.06 41.20 18.45
N LYS A 100 -2.38 40.21 19.01
CA LYS A 100 -2.28 40.05 20.47
C LYS A 100 -1.47 41.17 21.10
N LEU A 101 -0.33 41.53 20.53
CA LEU A 101 0.49 42.63 21.04
C LEU A 101 -0.24 43.98 20.90
N GLU A 102 -0.99 44.18 19.83
CA GLU A 102 -1.87 45.35 19.66
C GLU A 102 -2.96 45.41 20.74
N SER A 103 -3.60 44.28 21.07
CA SER A 103 -4.60 44.21 22.16
C SER A 103 -4.01 44.51 23.54
N GLU A 104 -2.73 44.17 23.75
CA GLU A 104 -1.96 44.46 24.95
C GLU A 104 -1.34 45.88 24.94
N LYS A 105 -1.63 46.70 23.90
CA LYS A 105 -1.08 48.05 23.67
C LYS A 105 0.44 48.10 23.55
N ILE A 106 1.08 47.01 23.12
CA ILE A 106 2.52 46.93 22.88
C ILE A 106 2.78 47.17 21.40
N ARG A 107 3.38 48.32 21.06
CA ARG A 107 3.69 48.72 19.67
C ARG A 107 5.18 48.72 19.39
N TYR A 108 5.53 48.47 18.13
CA TYR A 108 6.89 48.54 17.63
C TYR A 108 7.21 50.01 17.28
N GLU A 109 7.82 50.73 18.24
CA GLU A 109 8.12 52.16 18.14
C GLU A 109 9.49 52.47 18.80
N PRO A 110 10.18 53.58 18.42
CA PRO A 110 11.46 53.97 19.00
C PRO A 110 11.41 54.06 20.53
N GLY A 111 12.28 53.29 21.21
CA GLY A 111 12.30 53.15 22.67
C GLY A 111 11.54 51.92 23.21
N ASN A 112 10.71 51.26 22.40
CA ASN A 112 9.96 50.04 22.78
C ASN A 112 10.32 48.81 21.92
N HIS A 113 11.28 48.91 21.00
CA HIS A 113 11.71 47.83 20.10
C HIS A 113 12.12 46.56 20.86
N ASN A 114 12.93 46.69 21.92
CA ASN A 114 13.37 45.54 22.72
C ASN A 114 12.19 44.79 23.35
N GLN A 115 11.27 45.50 24.01
CA GLN A 115 10.11 44.89 24.66
C GLN A 115 9.18 44.22 23.64
N TYR A 116 8.97 44.83 22.46
CA TYR A 116 8.17 44.25 21.39
C TYR A 116 8.82 42.96 20.85
N VAL A 117 10.09 43.03 20.42
CA VAL A 117 10.84 41.91 19.83
C VAL A 117 11.02 40.77 20.83
N MET A 118 11.21 41.08 22.12
CA MET A 118 11.26 40.09 23.20
C MET A 118 9.94 39.34 23.35
N ARG A 119 8.79 40.03 23.30
CA ARG A 119 7.46 39.38 23.38
C ARG A 119 7.21 38.48 22.17
N VAL A 120 7.57 38.93 20.98
CA VAL A 120 7.54 38.12 19.76
C VAL A 120 8.43 36.89 19.92
N GLY A 121 9.68 37.06 20.36
CA GLY A 121 10.65 35.99 20.58
C GLY A 121 10.15 34.92 21.56
N TYR A 122 9.54 35.32 22.68
CA TYR A 122 8.92 34.39 23.63
C TYR A 122 7.73 33.64 23.03
N MET A 123 6.90 34.28 22.21
CA MET A 123 5.79 33.60 21.54
C MET A 123 6.27 32.61 20.48
N MET A 124 7.31 32.96 19.72
CA MET A 124 7.95 32.06 18.75
C MET A 124 8.59 30.84 19.42
N ALA A 125 9.31 31.07 20.53
CA ALA A 125 9.90 30.00 21.34
C ALA A 125 8.82 29.10 21.97
N LYS A 126 7.75 29.67 22.53
CA LYS A 126 6.61 28.92 23.09
C LYS A 126 5.89 28.06 22.05
N LYS A 127 5.81 28.54 20.80
CA LYS A 127 5.22 27.79 19.66
C LYS A 127 6.17 26.74 19.08
N ARG A 128 7.42 26.69 19.55
CA ARG A 128 8.48 25.72 19.17
C ARG A 128 8.94 25.84 17.71
N TYR A 129 8.97 27.06 17.18
CA TYR A 129 9.67 27.29 15.92
C TYR A 129 11.18 27.09 16.11
N ASP A 130 11.84 26.52 15.10
CA ASP A 130 13.29 26.35 15.12
C ASP A 130 14.00 27.69 15.36
N ARG A 131 14.96 27.70 16.29
CA ARG A 131 15.65 28.93 16.71
C ARG A 131 16.33 29.63 15.53
N LYS A 132 17.01 28.89 14.66
CA LYS A 132 17.75 29.50 13.53
C LYS A 132 16.77 30.10 12.53
N GLU A 133 15.70 29.39 12.21
CA GLU A 133 14.68 29.88 11.26
C GLU A 133 13.90 31.09 11.81
N ALA A 134 13.50 31.06 13.08
CA ALA A 134 12.80 32.17 13.72
C ALA A 134 13.67 33.42 13.88
N THR A 135 14.97 33.25 14.19
CA THR A 135 15.92 34.37 14.26
C THR A 135 16.14 34.99 12.88
N GLN A 136 16.33 34.16 11.83
CA GLN A 136 16.47 34.66 10.46
C GLN A 136 15.21 35.38 9.96
N TRP A 137 14.03 34.90 10.35
CA TRP A 137 12.78 35.59 10.07
C TRP A 137 12.71 36.94 10.76
N ALA A 138 13.04 37.00 12.06
CA ALA A 138 12.93 38.20 12.88
C ALA A 138 13.89 39.30 12.43
N ILE A 139 15.14 38.96 12.05
CA ILE A 139 16.12 39.92 11.52
C ILE A 139 15.57 40.62 10.26
N ARG A 140 14.83 39.89 9.41
CA ARG A 140 14.23 40.45 8.20
C ARG A 140 13.01 41.32 8.49
N GLN A 141 12.28 41.03 9.56
CA GLN A 141 11.04 41.72 9.91
C GLN A 141 11.26 42.98 10.76
N PHE A 142 12.33 43.01 11.55
CA PHE A 142 12.66 44.12 12.43
C PHE A 142 14.05 44.70 12.09
N PRO A 143 14.24 45.23 10.86
CA PRO A 143 15.56 45.72 10.42
C PRO A 143 16.05 46.96 11.20
N GLU A 144 15.15 47.67 11.88
CA GLU A 144 15.44 48.87 12.67
C GLU A 144 15.94 48.57 14.09
N TYR A 145 16.15 47.30 14.44
CA TYR A 145 16.63 46.88 15.74
C TYR A 145 17.83 45.94 15.60
N ASP A 146 19.03 46.43 15.94
CA ASP A 146 20.28 45.70 15.74
C ASP A 146 20.41 44.46 16.65
N ASP A 147 19.81 44.49 17.84
CA ASP A 147 19.95 43.43 18.84
C ASP A 147 18.95 42.27 18.68
N VAL A 148 18.21 42.19 17.57
CA VAL A 148 17.20 41.12 17.34
C VAL A 148 17.77 39.73 17.57
N GLU A 149 18.99 39.46 17.08
CA GLU A 149 19.63 38.15 17.25
C GLU A 149 19.93 37.84 18.72
N GLN A 150 20.43 38.82 19.47
CA GLN A 150 20.74 38.66 20.89
C GLN A 150 19.47 38.49 21.72
N VAL A 151 18.40 39.23 21.39
CA VAL A 151 17.10 39.10 22.05
C VAL A 151 16.47 37.74 21.76
N PHE A 152 16.49 37.26 20.52
CA PHE A 152 15.99 35.93 20.19
C PHE A 152 16.82 34.83 20.85
N LYS A 153 18.16 34.95 20.87
CA LYS A 153 19.03 34.05 21.64
C LYS A 153 18.60 34.02 23.11
N SER A 154 18.47 35.17 23.75
CA SER A 154 18.02 35.30 25.14
C SER A 154 16.62 34.72 25.36
N CYS A 155 15.65 34.99 24.49
CA CYS A 155 14.29 34.44 24.58
C CYS A 155 14.27 32.92 24.49
N TYR A 156 15.08 32.30 23.61
CA TYR A 156 15.17 30.85 23.45
C TYR A 156 16.00 30.18 24.55
N ASP A 157 16.96 30.89 25.15
CA ASP A 157 17.77 30.39 26.26
C ASP A 157 17.04 30.56 27.62
N ASN A 158 16.24 31.63 27.79
CA ASN A 158 15.45 31.94 28.99
C ASN A 158 14.00 31.43 28.95
N THR A 159 13.50 31.01 27.79
CA THR A 159 12.34 30.11 27.81
C THR A 159 12.82 28.84 28.49
N THR A 160 12.45 28.68 29.77
CA THR A 160 12.65 27.46 30.53
C THR A 160 11.93 26.33 29.82
N HIS A 161 12.65 25.72 28.89
CA HIS A 161 12.47 24.37 28.47
C HIS A 161 13.57 23.58 29.16
N PRO A 162 13.22 22.47 29.84
CA PRO A 162 14.15 21.77 30.71
C PRO A 162 15.48 21.53 30.00
N GLN A 163 16.57 22.00 30.60
CA GLN A 163 17.91 21.56 30.27
C GLN A 163 17.92 20.03 30.23
N LYS A 164 18.82 19.47 29.40
CA LYS A 164 19.20 18.07 29.38
C LYS A 164 19.83 17.62 30.71
N ALA A 165 19.09 17.69 31.82
CA ALA A 165 19.11 16.61 32.79
C ALA A 165 18.61 15.36 32.04
N ARG A 166 19.08 14.17 32.42
CA ARG A 166 18.47 12.90 32.04
C ARG A 166 16.94 13.08 32.02
N ALA A 167 16.36 13.09 30.83
CA ALA A 167 15.07 13.71 30.64
C ALA A 167 13.96 12.80 31.17
N GLU A 168 13.60 12.97 32.45
CA GLU A 168 12.23 12.77 32.91
C GLU A 168 11.40 13.88 32.25
N THR A 169 11.07 13.68 30.98
CA THR A 169 10.15 14.51 30.23
C THR A 169 8.76 14.38 30.84
N GLY A 170 8.20 15.50 31.29
CA GLY A 170 6.75 15.74 31.29
C GLY A 170 6.16 15.95 29.88
N LYS A 171 6.82 15.39 28.83
CA LYS A 171 6.10 14.91 27.65
C LYS A 171 5.72 13.50 28.04
N ILE A 172 4.45 13.13 27.97
CA ILE A 172 4.09 11.70 28.03
C ILE A 172 5.05 11.00 27.05
N PRO A 173 5.97 10.16 27.54
CA PRO A 173 6.98 9.54 26.70
C PRO A 173 6.27 8.81 25.57
N TYR A 174 6.92 8.73 24.41
CA TYR A 174 6.40 7.84 23.39
C TYR A 174 6.37 6.45 23.99
N ALA A 175 5.23 5.77 23.87
CA ALA A 175 5.12 4.41 24.36
C ALA A 175 6.27 3.60 23.74
N THR A 176 7.03 2.94 24.60
CA THR A 176 8.05 1.99 24.18
C THR A 176 7.40 0.83 23.45
N VAL A 177 8.19 0.07 22.68
CA VAL A 177 7.70 -1.13 22.00
C VAL A 177 7.08 -2.13 22.99
N ASP A 178 7.67 -2.28 24.18
CA ASP A 178 7.17 -3.18 25.21
C ASP A 178 5.84 -2.69 25.81
N GLU A 179 5.69 -1.38 26.05
CA GLU A 179 4.41 -0.80 26.48
C GLU A 179 3.30 -0.96 25.41
N ILE A 180 3.65 -0.93 24.12
CA ILE A 180 2.70 -1.21 23.02
C ILE A 180 2.30 -2.69 23.05
N LYS A 181 3.25 -3.61 23.24
CA LYS A 181 2.96 -5.06 23.34
C LYS A 181 2.07 -5.37 24.53
N ASP A 182 2.41 -4.86 25.72
CA ASP A 182 1.63 -5.06 26.94
C ASP A 182 0.20 -4.53 26.79
N PHE A 183 0.05 -3.36 26.14
CA PHE A 183 -1.27 -2.82 25.81
C PHE A 183 -2.04 -3.75 24.87
N LEU A 184 -1.42 -4.21 23.78
CA LEU A 184 -2.07 -5.08 22.82
C LEU A 184 -2.46 -6.44 23.45
N ASP A 185 -1.59 -7.05 24.25
CA ASP A 185 -1.85 -8.32 24.94
C ASP A 185 -3.08 -8.24 25.85
N GLY A 186 -3.30 -7.09 26.51
CA GLY A 186 -4.46 -6.84 27.35
C GLY A 186 -5.77 -6.54 26.60
N HIS A 187 -5.72 -6.19 25.32
CA HIS A 187 -6.89 -5.67 24.58
C HIS A 187 -7.29 -6.50 23.37
N ILE A 188 -6.35 -7.23 22.74
CA ILE A 188 -6.60 -7.89 21.46
C ILE A 188 -5.70 -9.12 21.28
N LYS A 189 -6.25 -10.21 20.75
CA LYS A 189 -5.45 -11.33 20.25
C LYS A 189 -5.29 -11.18 18.75
N LEU A 190 -4.05 -11.18 18.29
CA LEU A 190 -3.69 -11.00 16.89
C LEU A 190 -3.09 -12.29 16.32
N ARG A 191 -3.22 -12.47 15.01
CA ARG A 191 -2.52 -13.50 14.24
C ARG A 191 -2.29 -13.01 12.81
N PHE A 192 -1.25 -13.50 12.17
CA PHE A 192 -0.95 -13.20 10.77
C PHE A 192 -1.36 -14.37 9.88
N ASN A 193 -2.38 -14.18 9.04
CA ASN A 193 -2.88 -15.23 8.17
C ASN A 193 -1.94 -15.41 6.96
N LEU A 194 -1.28 -16.57 6.89
CA LEU A 194 -0.31 -16.89 5.83
C LEU A 194 -0.93 -17.07 4.43
N ILE A 195 -2.25 -17.23 4.34
CA ILE A 195 -2.97 -17.43 3.08
C ILE A 195 -3.44 -16.09 2.51
N THR A 196 -4.11 -15.29 3.34
CA THR A 196 -4.61 -13.97 2.89
C THR A 196 -3.55 -12.87 2.97
N LEU A 197 -2.46 -13.11 3.72
CA LEU A 197 -1.42 -12.14 4.08
C LEU A 197 -2.00 -10.89 4.76
N ARG A 198 -2.97 -11.12 5.65
CA ARG A 198 -3.63 -10.09 6.45
C ARG A 198 -3.51 -10.42 7.92
N TYR A 199 -3.41 -9.38 8.73
CA TYR A 199 -3.55 -9.49 10.18
C TYR A 199 -5.02 -9.69 10.53
N GLU A 200 -5.28 -10.60 11.44
CA GLU A 200 -6.60 -10.90 11.97
C GLU A 200 -6.60 -10.70 13.48
N TYR A 201 -7.76 -10.31 14.01
CA TYR A 201 -7.96 -10.17 15.44
C TYR A 201 -9.16 -10.95 15.94
N LEU A 202 -9.08 -11.43 17.18
CA LEU A 202 -10.15 -12.15 17.85
C LEU A 202 -11.10 -11.17 18.56
N LYS A 203 -12.39 -11.29 18.27
CA LYS A 203 -13.47 -10.65 19.05
C LYS A 203 -14.43 -11.69 19.60
N GLU A 204 -15.23 -12.26 18.71
CA GLU A 204 -16.07 -13.45 18.93
C GLU A 204 -15.65 -14.53 17.94
N THR A 205 -15.47 -14.10 16.69
CA THR A 205 -14.79 -14.81 15.61
C THR A 205 -13.57 -14.02 15.17
N TRP A 206 -12.63 -14.70 14.52
CA TRP A 206 -11.49 -14.06 13.87
C TRP A 206 -11.96 -13.16 12.73
N ARG A 207 -11.47 -11.92 12.69
CA ARG A 207 -11.83 -10.93 11.67
C ARG A 207 -10.59 -10.21 11.17
N ILE A 208 -10.62 -9.80 9.91
CA ILE A 208 -9.55 -9.00 9.30
C ILE A 208 -9.39 -7.69 10.07
N LEU A 209 -8.15 -7.38 10.44
CA LEU A 209 -7.76 -6.12 11.05
C LEU A 209 -7.81 -5.02 9.98
N GLN A 210 -8.77 -4.11 10.09
CA GLN A 210 -8.90 -2.97 9.20
C GLN A 210 -8.27 -1.71 9.82
N ASP A 211 -8.03 -0.69 9.01
CA ASP A 211 -7.53 0.62 9.47
C ASP A 211 -8.38 1.24 10.57
N ARG A 212 -9.70 1.02 10.53
CA ARG A 212 -10.62 1.49 11.57
C ARG A 212 -10.31 0.84 12.92
N ASN A 213 -10.01 -0.45 12.94
CA ASN A 213 -9.64 -1.17 14.16
C ASN A 213 -8.31 -0.66 14.71
N LEU A 214 -7.31 -0.47 13.84
CA LEU A 214 -6.02 0.12 14.19
C LEU A 214 -6.18 1.54 14.77
N ASN A 215 -7.02 2.37 14.15
CA ASN A 215 -7.31 3.72 14.66
C ASN A 215 -7.97 3.69 16.03
N THR A 216 -8.86 2.72 16.29
CA THR A 216 -9.48 2.54 17.62
C THR A 216 -8.45 2.11 18.67
N LEU A 217 -7.58 1.13 18.37
CA LEU A 217 -6.51 0.71 19.27
C LEU A 217 -5.55 1.86 19.59
N TRP A 218 -5.12 2.59 18.55
CA TRP A 218 -4.29 3.77 18.68
C TRP A 218 -4.97 4.86 19.54
N SER A 219 -6.25 5.12 19.31
CA SER A 219 -7.02 6.10 20.08
C SER A 219 -7.12 5.72 21.56
N ASN A 220 -7.35 4.44 21.86
CA ASN A 220 -7.45 3.93 23.23
C ASN A 220 -6.12 4.03 23.97
N MET A 221 -5.03 3.59 23.33
CA MET A 221 -3.69 3.69 23.91
C MET A 221 -3.27 5.16 24.10
N SER A 222 -3.69 6.05 23.18
CA SER A 222 -3.42 7.49 23.27
C SER A 222 -4.03 8.17 24.51
N LEU A 223 -4.98 7.51 25.21
CA LEU A 223 -5.52 8.00 26.48
C LEU A 223 -4.54 7.83 27.65
N THR A 224 -3.66 6.83 27.58
CA THR A 224 -2.73 6.49 28.68
C THR A 224 -1.29 6.86 28.35
N ALA A 225 -0.86 6.69 27.09
CA ALA A 225 0.49 6.96 26.64
C ALA A 225 0.49 7.62 25.25
N ARG A 226 1.49 8.45 24.96
CA ARG A 226 1.61 9.05 23.63
C ARG A 226 2.14 7.99 22.68
N VAL A 227 1.38 7.53 21.70
CA VAL A 227 1.84 6.49 20.75
C VAL A 227 1.77 6.99 19.31
N SER A 228 2.79 6.67 18.51
CA SER A 228 2.74 6.86 17.06
C SER A 228 1.94 5.73 16.43
N LYS A 229 1.05 6.04 15.48
CA LYS A 229 0.36 5.01 14.70
C LYS A 229 1.36 4.11 13.95
N SER A 230 2.48 4.68 13.49
CA SER A 230 3.53 3.91 12.82
C SER A 230 4.20 2.89 13.73
N ASP A 231 4.44 3.24 15.00
CA ASP A 231 5.09 2.33 15.95
C ASP A 231 4.16 1.15 16.25
N MET A 232 2.86 1.41 16.42
CA MET A 232 1.85 0.37 16.59
C MET A 232 1.74 -0.56 15.38
N ILE A 233 1.77 -0.01 14.16
CA ILE A 233 1.78 -0.81 12.92
C ILE A 233 3.04 -1.67 12.87
N ASN A 234 4.22 -1.10 13.11
CA ASN A 234 5.49 -1.85 13.09
C ASN A 234 5.49 -3.00 14.12
N VAL A 235 4.89 -2.79 15.30
CA VAL A 235 4.75 -3.87 16.30
C VAL A 235 3.82 -4.95 15.77
N ILE A 236 2.63 -4.60 15.26
CA ILE A 236 1.69 -5.57 14.71
C ILE A 236 2.28 -6.34 13.53
N GLU A 237 3.07 -5.66 12.68
CA GLU A 237 3.70 -6.25 11.50
C GLU A 237 4.94 -7.09 11.81
N SER A 238 5.46 -7.02 13.03
CA SER A 238 6.58 -7.84 13.51
C SER A 238 6.14 -9.24 13.94
N ASP A 239 7.11 -10.05 14.39
CA ASP A 239 6.92 -11.39 14.97
C ASP A 239 6.00 -11.43 16.20
N TYR A 240 5.56 -10.25 16.70
CA TYR A 240 4.50 -10.14 17.70
C TYR A 240 3.19 -10.81 17.25
N SER A 241 2.82 -10.70 15.98
CA SER A 241 1.64 -11.38 15.43
C SER A 241 2.04 -12.79 14.96
N PRO A 242 1.66 -13.86 15.68
CA PRO A 242 2.08 -15.21 15.32
C PRO A 242 1.52 -15.62 13.94
N PRO A 243 2.31 -16.30 13.10
CA PRO A 243 1.85 -16.81 11.82
C PRO A 243 0.78 -17.88 12.03
N TYR A 244 -0.24 -17.86 11.17
CA TYR A 244 -1.40 -18.73 11.23
C TYR A 244 -1.74 -19.27 9.85
N ASN A 245 -1.77 -20.60 9.72
CA ASN A 245 -2.28 -21.28 8.54
C ASN A 245 -3.66 -21.87 8.83
N PRO A 246 -4.77 -21.31 8.29
CA PRO A 246 -6.13 -21.80 8.49
C PRO A 246 -6.34 -23.24 8.03
N PHE A 247 -5.59 -23.70 7.02
CA PHE A 247 -5.77 -25.05 6.48
C PHE A 247 -5.12 -26.09 7.39
N THR A 248 -3.89 -25.82 7.84
CA THR A 248 -3.18 -26.70 8.77
C THR A 248 -3.89 -26.75 10.12
N ASP A 249 -4.27 -25.60 10.66
CA ASP A 249 -5.00 -25.49 11.94
C ASP A 249 -6.33 -26.27 11.90
N TYR A 250 -7.09 -26.18 10.80
CA TYR A 250 -8.30 -26.98 10.66
C TYR A 250 -8.00 -28.49 10.68
N LEU A 251 -7.02 -28.93 9.90
CA LEU A 251 -6.70 -30.35 9.74
C LEU A 251 -6.10 -30.97 11.01
N GLU A 252 -5.32 -30.22 11.78
CA GLU A 252 -4.73 -30.68 13.04
C GLU A 252 -5.74 -30.77 14.19
N ASN A 253 -6.81 -29.97 14.14
CA ASN A 253 -7.89 -29.99 15.14
C ASN A 253 -8.99 -31.02 14.83
N LEU A 254 -8.89 -31.77 13.73
CA LEU A 254 -9.83 -32.84 13.43
C LEU A 254 -9.65 -34.04 14.37
N PRO A 255 -10.74 -34.73 14.75
CA PRO A 255 -10.64 -35.96 15.52
C PRO A 255 -9.85 -37.02 14.71
N PRO A 256 -9.02 -37.84 15.38
CA PRO A 256 -8.27 -38.89 14.71
C PRO A 256 -9.23 -39.91 14.11
N TRP A 257 -9.03 -40.24 12.84
CA TRP A 257 -9.83 -41.27 12.15
C TRP A 257 -9.49 -42.66 12.69
N GLN A 258 -10.50 -43.45 13.01
CA GLN A 258 -10.37 -44.83 13.44
C GLN A 258 -10.95 -45.80 12.40
N GLU A 259 -10.36 -46.99 12.32
CA GLU A 259 -10.86 -48.05 11.45
C GLU A 259 -12.26 -48.49 11.89
N GLY A 260 -13.27 -48.21 11.06
CA GLY A 260 -14.69 -48.40 11.38
C GLY A 260 -15.49 -47.09 11.43
N ASP A 261 -14.82 -45.94 11.42
CA ASP A 261 -15.49 -44.65 11.24
C ASP A 261 -16.17 -44.56 9.88
N LYS A 262 -17.21 -43.72 9.82
CA LYS A 262 -18.02 -43.52 8.63
C LYS A 262 -17.14 -43.04 7.46
N ASP A 263 -17.28 -43.66 6.29
CA ASP A 263 -16.65 -43.17 5.06
C ASP A 263 -17.40 -41.92 4.55
N TYR A 264 -17.01 -40.76 5.09
CA TYR A 264 -17.58 -39.47 4.72
C TYR A 264 -17.38 -39.14 3.23
N ILE A 265 -16.31 -39.66 2.59
CA ILE A 265 -16.06 -39.45 1.16
C ILE A 265 -17.07 -40.24 0.33
N ALA A 266 -17.36 -41.48 0.72
CA ALA A 266 -18.37 -42.29 0.04
C ALA A 266 -19.78 -41.71 0.19
N GLU A 267 -20.14 -41.19 1.37
CA GLU A 267 -21.40 -40.49 1.59
C GLU A 267 -21.52 -39.23 0.71
N LEU A 268 -20.46 -38.42 0.68
CA LEU A 268 -20.41 -37.24 -0.17
C LEU A 268 -20.52 -37.63 -1.65
N ALA A 269 -19.82 -38.68 -2.08
CA ALA A 269 -19.90 -39.18 -3.45
C ALA A 269 -21.31 -39.65 -3.82
N ALA A 270 -22.06 -40.25 -2.88
CA ALA A 270 -23.42 -40.72 -3.09
C ALA A 270 -24.43 -39.57 -3.32
N THR A 271 -24.12 -38.33 -2.91
CA THR A 271 -24.96 -37.15 -3.20
C THR A 271 -25.01 -36.80 -4.68
N VAL A 272 -24.04 -37.29 -5.46
CA VAL A 272 -23.89 -37.01 -6.89
C VAL A 272 -24.42 -38.19 -7.71
N LYS A 273 -25.48 -37.95 -8.49
CA LYS A 273 -26.00 -38.94 -9.44
C LYS A 273 -25.28 -38.80 -10.78
N MET A 274 -24.69 -39.89 -11.24
CA MET A 274 -23.99 -39.96 -12.52
C MET A 274 -24.91 -40.47 -13.62
N LYS A 275 -24.73 -39.95 -14.84
CA LYS A 275 -25.35 -40.49 -16.05
C LYS A 275 -24.33 -41.28 -16.87
N GLY A 276 -24.67 -42.53 -17.17
CA GLY A 276 -23.83 -43.46 -17.95
C GLY A 276 -22.86 -44.26 -17.09
N ASP A 277 -22.20 -45.24 -17.70
CA ASP A 277 -21.18 -46.07 -17.05
C ASP A 277 -19.84 -45.33 -17.02
N PRO A 278 -19.31 -44.98 -15.84
CA PRO A 278 -18.06 -44.26 -15.75
C PRO A 278 -16.87 -45.20 -15.89
N VAL A 279 -15.78 -44.72 -16.50
CA VAL A 279 -14.50 -45.45 -16.61
C VAL A 279 -13.87 -45.72 -15.24
N MET A 280 -14.16 -44.86 -14.26
CA MET A 280 -13.75 -44.98 -12.86
C MET A 280 -14.92 -44.61 -11.95
N PRO A 281 -15.17 -45.34 -10.86
CA PRO A 281 -16.19 -44.96 -9.90
C PRO A 281 -15.97 -43.52 -9.40
N PHE A 282 -17.05 -42.72 -9.35
CA PHE A 282 -16.96 -41.31 -8.93
C PHE A 282 -16.35 -41.16 -7.53
N CYS A 283 -16.66 -42.07 -6.61
CA CYS A 283 -16.08 -42.08 -5.26
C CYS A 283 -14.54 -42.16 -5.29
N GLU A 284 -13.97 -42.97 -6.19
CA GLU A 284 -12.51 -43.11 -6.31
C GLU A 284 -11.89 -41.84 -6.91
N ALA A 285 -12.50 -41.26 -7.94
CA ALA A 285 -12.06 -40.01 -8.54
C ALA A 285 -12.13 -38.84 -7.54
N LEU A 286 -13.22 -38.76 -6.77
CA LEU A 286 -13.42 -37.76 -5.73
C LEU A 286 -12.38 -37.90 -4.62
N ARG A 287 -12.11 -39.14 -4.16
CA ARG A 287 -11.08 -39.41 -3.15
C ARG A 287 -9.70 -38.93 -3.62
N LYS A 288 -9.29 -39.30 -4.84
CA LYS A 288 -8.01 -38.87 -5.43
C LYS A 288 -7.91 -37.35 -5.52
N TRP A 289 -9.00 -36.69 -5.93
CA TRP A 289 -9.04 -35.24 -6.03
C TRP A 289 -8.98 -34.54 -4.66
N LEU A 290 -9.68 -35.04 -3.63
CA LEU A 290 -9.61 -34.51 -2.27
C LEU A 290 -8.22 -34.69 -1.65
N VAL A 291 -7.57 -35.83 -1.87
CA VAL A 291 -6.19 -36.05 -1.40
C VAL A 291 -5.22 -35.10 -2.09
N ALA A 292 -5.35 -34.92 -3.42
CA ALA A 292 -4.53 -33.96 -4.15
C ALA A 292 -4.78 -32.51 -3.69
N MET A 293 -6.02 -32.17 -3.32
CA MET A 293 -6.38 -30.86 -2.75
C MET A 293 -5.64 -30.61 -1.43
N ILE A 294 -5.75 -31.54 -0.48
CA ILE A 294 -5.11 -31.42 0.84
C ILE A 294 -3.59 -31.41 0.70
N ALA A 295 -3.02 -32.25 -0.17
CA ALA A 295 -1.59 -32.23 -0.47
C ALA A 295 -1.13 -30.85 -0.98
N GLY A 296 -1.89 -30.23 -1.90
CA GLY A 296 -1.60 -28.88 -2.38
C GLY A 296 -1.66 -27.80 -1.29
N TRP A 297 -2.49 -27.99 -0.26
CA TRP A 297 -2.59 -27.06 0.87
C TRP A 297 -1.43 -27.18 1.86
N ILE A 298 -0.95 -28.40 2.14
CA ILE A 298 0.06 -28.65 3.18
C ILE A 298 1.48 -28.68 2.61
N ASP A 299 1.72 -29.46 1.56
CA ASP A 299 3.07 -29.76 1.08
C ASP A 299 3.56 -28.68 0.11
N GLU A 300 4.59 -27.93 0.49
CA GLU A 300 5.18 -26.84 -0.30
C GLU A 300 5.62 -27.27 -1.71
N GLY A 301 6.00 -28.53 -1.93
CA GLY A 301 6.41 -29.05 -3.24
C GLY A 301 5.28 -29.58 -4.13
N ALA A 302 4.10 -29.83 -3.56
CA ALA A 302 2.98 -30.44 -4.27
C ALA A 302 2.17 -29.40 -5.07
N VAL A 303 1.94 -29.71 -6.36
CA VAL A 303 1.01 -29.00 -7.23
C VAL A 303 -0.19 -29.88 -7.50
N ASN A 304 -1.39 -29.37 -7.23
CA ASN A 304 -2.60 -30.08 -7.59
C ASN A 304 -2.91 -29.91 -9.08
N ASN A 305 -2.53 -30.91 -9.88
CA ASN A 305 -2.78 -30.95 -11.31
C ASN A 305 -4.16 -31.54 -11.68
N VAL A 306 -5.01 -31.83 -10.69
CA VAL A 306 -6.30 -32.51 -10.91
C VAL A 306 -7.44 -31.50 -10.84
N ILE A 307 -8.18 -31.39 -11.94
CA ILE A 307 -9.36 -30.52 -12.07
C ILE A 307 -10.60 -31.41 -12.10
N LEU A 308 -11.53 -31.19 -11.18
CA LEU A 308 -12.81 -31.91 -11.15
C LEU A 308 -13.85 -31.14 -11.95
N VAL A 309 -14.41 -31.76 -13.00
CA VAL A 309 -15.37 -31.09 -13.90
C VAL A 309 -16.77 -31.71 -13.79
N PHE A 310 -17.75 -30.92 -13.35
CA PHE A 310 -19.17 -31.30 -13.32
C PHE A 310 -19.89 -30.78 -14.57
N ILE A 311 -20.46 -31.69 -15.35
CA ILE A 311 -21.23 -31.38 -16.56
C ILE A 311 -22.69 -31.71 -16.30
N GLY A 312 -23.61 -30.76 -16.43
CA GLY A 312 -25.03 -31.03 -16.22
C GLY A 312 -25.92 -29.88 -16.65
N ARG A 313 -27.24 -30.02 -16.50
CA ARG A 313 -28.19 -28.94 -16.78
C ARG A 313 -27.93 -27.70 -15.90
N GLN A 314 -28.34 -26.53 -16.39
CA GLN A 314 -28.35 -25.32 -15.56
C GLN A 314 -29.35 -25.53 -14.40
N GLY A 315 -29.05 -24.99 -13.22
CA GLY A 315 -29.89 -25.20 -12.03
C GLY A 315 -29.71 -26.56 -11.33
N ALA A 316 -28.76 -27.41 -11.76
CA ALA A 316 -28.45 -28.68 -11.09
C ALA A 316 -27.64 -28.54 -9.78
N TYR A 317 -27.66 -27.36 -9.14
CA TYR A 317 -26.96 -27.07 -7.88
C TYR A 317 -25.44 -27.37 -7.85
N LYS A 318 -24.77 -27.38 -9.01
CA LYS A 318 -23.33 -27.69 -9.15
C LYS A 318 -22.44 -26.76 -8.32
N THR A 319 -22.57 -25.45 -8.53
CA THR A 319 -21.81 -24.44 -7.78
C THR A 319 -22.16 -24.50 -6.29
N THR A 320 -23.43 -24.74 -5.97
CA THR A 320 -23.90 -24.90 -4.60
C THR A 320 -23.22 -26.08 -3.91
N TRP A 321 -23.08 -27.21 -4.60
CA TRP A 321 -22.38 -28.39 -4.08
C TRP A 321 -20.92 -28.07 -3.73
N PHE A 322 -20.18 -27.39 -4.61
CA PHE A 322 -18.81 -26.97 -4.33
C PHE A 322 -18.71 -25.94 -3.19
N ASN A 323 -19.68 -25.04 -3.06
CA ASN A 323 -19.73 -24.06 -1.97
C ASN A 323 -19.94 -24.71 -0.59
N TYR A 324 -20.57 -25.89 -0.53
CA TYR A 324 -20.75 -26.65 0.71
C TYR A 324 -19.68 -27.72 0.94
N LEU A 325 -18.71 -27.84 0.03
CA LEU A 325 -17.60 -28.79 0.19
C LEU A 325 -16.63 -28.35 1.29
N LEU A 326 -16.38 -27.05 1.40
CA LEU A 326 -15.54 -26.51 2.46
C LEU A 326 -16.34 -26.41 3.77
N PRO A 327 -15.73 -26.75 4.92
CA PRO A 327 -16.35 -26.57 6.22
C PRO A 327 -16.65 -25.09 6.48
N PRO A 328 -17.60 -24.77 7.40
CA PRO A 328 -18.02 -23.39 7.67
C PRO A 328 -16.86 -22.42 7.95
N GLU A 329 -15.82 -22.90 8.63
CA GLU A 329 -14.61 -22.14 8.98
C GLU A 329 -13.75 -21.79 7.78
N LEU A 330 -13.71 -22.67 6.76
CA LEU A 330 -12.94 -22.47 5.53
C LEU A 330 -13.77 -21.90 4.38
N LYS A 331 -15.05 -21.63 4.59
CA LYS A 331 -15.96 -21.12 3.55
C LYS A 331 -15.50 -19.80 2.93
N GLN A 332 -14.79 -18.97 3.69
CA GLN A 332 -14.19 -17.73 3.19
C GLN A 332 -13.08 -17.94 2.14
N TYR A 333 -12.51 -19.15 2.08
CA TYR A 333 -11.50 -19.55 1.09
C TYR A 333 -12.10 -20.22 -0.15
N PHE A 334 -13.41 -20.11 -0.35
CA PHE A 334 -14.10 -20.46 -1.59
C PHE A 334 -14.29 -19.22 -2.47
N TYR A 335 -13.83 -19.29 -3.72
CA TYR A 335 -14.05 -18.23 -4.71
C TYR A 335 -14.80 -18.76 -5.93
N THR A 336 -15.89 -18.10 -6.31
CA THR A 336 -16.63 -18.40 -7.54
C THR A 336 -16.28 -17.38 -8.61
N LYS A 337 -15.77 -17.86 -9.74
CA LYS A 337 -15.51 -17.05 -10.92
C LYS A 337 -16.58 -17.28 -11.98
N ALA A 338 -17.46 -16.29 -12.15
CA ALA A 338 -18.53 -16.32 -13.14
C ALA A 338 -18.05 -16.02 -14.57
N ASN A 339 -17.04 -15.15 -14.75
CA ASN A 339 -16.54 -14.79 -16.08
C ASN A 339 -15.24 -15.54 -16.42
N ALA A 340 -15.39 -16.75 -16.95
CA ALA A 340 -14.28 -17.59 -17.37
C ALA A 340 -13.43 -17.00 -18.52
N ARG A 341 -13.95 -16.06 -19.31
CA ARG A 341 -13.31 -15.59 -20.55
C ARG A 341 -12.10 -14.69 -20.36
N ARG A 342 -11.88 -14.15 -19.16
CA ARG A 342 -10.78 -13.22 -18.90
C ARG A 342 -10.00 -13.65 -17.68
N MET A 343 -8.71 -13.92 -17.88
CA MET A 343 -7.76 -14.12 -16.80
C MET A 343 -7.01 -12.81 -16.54
N THR A 344 -7.25 -12.22 -15.37
CA THR A 344 -6.65 -10.96 -14.92
C THR A 344 -5.56 -11.24 -13.89
N LYS A 345 -4.76 -10.22 -13.55
CA LYS A 345 -3.79 -10.31 -12.46
C LYS A 345 -4.44 -10.66 -11.12
N ASP A 346 -5.64 -10.13 -10.86
CA ASP A 346 -6.39 -10.42 -9.64
C ASP A 346 -6.79 -11.89 -9.56
N ASP A 347 -7.08 -12.53 -10.70
CA ASP A 347 -7.38 -13.96 -10.76
C ASP A 347 -6.15 -14.81 -10.46
N ILE A 348 -4.99 -14.40 -10.95
CA ILE A 348 -3.70 -15.06 -10.67
C ILE A 348 -3.36 -14.94 -9.17
N ILE A 349 -3.65 -13.78 -8.57
CA ILE A 349 -3.52 -13.56 -7.12
C ILE A 349 -4.51 -14.44 -6.34
N ALA A 350 -5.75 -14.57 -6.79
CA ALA A 350 -6.76 -15.40 -6.13
C ALA A 350 -6.32 -16.86 -5.96
N LEU A 351 -5.52 -17.40 -6.88
CA LEU A 351 -4.97 -18.77 -6.79
C LEU A 351 -4.09 -19.01 -5.58
N SER A 352 -3.51 -17.95 -5.04
CA SER A 352 -2.69 -18.01 -3.83
C SER A 352 -3.47 -17.77 -2.54
N GLN A 353 -4.66 -17.16 -2.64
CA GLN A 353 -5.44 -16.68 -1.49
C GLN A 353 -6.67 -17.57 -1.19
N TYR A 354 -7.08 -18.43 -2.11
CA TYR A 354 -8.24 -19.30 -1.97
C TYR A 354 -7.85 -20.77 -2.03
N ALA A 355 -8.54 -21.59 -1.23
CA ALA A 355 -8.35 -23.03 -1.15
C ALA A 355 -9.01 -23.74 -2.34
N LEU A 356 -10.16 -23.22 -2.75
CA LEU A 356 -11.02 -23.81 -3.77
C LEU A 356 -11.57 -22.71 -4.67
N ILE A 357 -11.32 -22.82 -5.98
CA ILE A 357 -11.78 -21.84 -6.97
C ILE A 357 -12.72 -22.51 -7.97
N CYS A 358 -14.00 -22.15 -7.90
CA CYS A 358 -15.03 -22.67 -8.80
C CYS A 358 -15.13 -21.80 -10.05
N TYR A 359 -14.69 -22.33 -11.20
CA TYR A 359 -14.94 -21.70 -12.50
C TYR A 359 -16.32 -22.12 -13.02
N GLU A 360 -17.20 -21.14 -13.23
CA GLU A 360 -18.47 -21.35 -13.92
C GLU A 360 -18.31 -21.20 -15.44
N GLU A 361 -19.16 -21.86 -16.20
CA GLU A 361 -19.25 -21.74 -17.67
C GLU A 361 -17.93 -22.00 -18.40
N LEU A 362 -17.17 -23.03 -17.98
CA LEU A 362 -15.91 -23.41 -18.62
C LEU A 362 -16.06 -23.75 -20.12
N ASP A 363 -17.26 -24.09 -20.57
CA ASP A 363 -17.61 -24.28 -21.98
C ASP A 363 -17.50 -23.00 -22.82
N THR A 364 -17.48 -21.83 -22.20
CA THR A 364 -17.38 -20.54 -22.89
C THR A 364 -15.95 -20.08 -23.13
N MET A 365 -14.94 -20.81 -22.62
CA MET A 365 -13.54 -20.46 -22.79
C MET A 365 -13.03 -20.77 -24.20
N SER A 366 -12.22 -19.86 -24.74
CA SER A 366 -11.47 -20.11 -25.97
C SER A 366 -10.31 -21.09 -25.75
N PRO A 367 -9.78 -21.77 -26.81
CA PRO A 367 -8.62 -22.64 -26.68
C PRO A 367 -7.37 -21.95 -26.09
N SER A 368 -7.21 -20.65 -26.36
CA SER A 368 -6.13 -19.84 -25.77
C SER A 368 -6.31 -19.68 -24.26
N GLU A 369 -7.52 -19.37 -23.80
CA GLU A 369 -7.84 -19.23 -22.37
C GLU A 369 -7.65 -20.55 -21.61
N LEU A 370 -8.02 -21.68 -22.23
CA LEU A 370 -7.80 -23.00 -21.65
C LEU A 370 -6.31 -23.33 -21.49
N ASN A 371 -5.47 -22.94 -22.45
CA ASN A 371 -4.03 -23.10 -22.34
C ASN A 371 -3.45 -22.22 -21.23
N GLN A 372 -3.97 -21.00 -21.04
CA GLN A 372 -3.60 -20.14 -19.92
C GLN A 372 -4.01 -20.76 -18.59
N LEU A 373 -5.25 -21.26 -18.47
CA LEU A 373 -5.71 -21.95 -17.27
C LEU A 373 -4.82 -23.15 -16.93
N LYS A 374 -4.45 -23.98 -17.93
CA LYS A 374 -3.54 -25.10 -17.73
C LYS A 374 -2.17 -24.65 -17.21
N ALA A 375 -1.56 -23.65 -17.86
CA ALA A 375 -0.27 -23.13 -17.45
C ALA A 375 -0.33 -22.63 -16.00
N VAL A 376 -1.39 -21.93 -15.65
CA VAL A 376 -1.59 -21.33 -14.34
C VAL A 376 -1.91 -22.36 -13.25
N VAL A 377 -2.68 -23.42 -13.54
CA VAL A 377 -2.90 -24.53 -12.61
C VAL A 377 -1.59 -25.27 -12.31
N THR A 378 -0.70 -25.40 -13.29
CA THR A 378 0.59 -26.09 -13.13
C THR A 378 1.70 -25.24 -12.50
N MET A 379 1.49 -23.94 -12.32
CA MET A 379 2.49 -23.07 -11.68
C MET A 379 2.62 -23.40 -10.19
N GLN A 380 3.84 -23.58 -9.69
CA GLN A 380 4.10 -23.79 -8.25
C GLN A 380 4.01 -22.50 -7.44
N TYR A 381 4.50 -21.40 -8.02
CA TYR A 381 4.56 -20.10 -7.37
C TYR A 381 4.07 -19.00 -8.32
N THR A 382 3.35 -18.04 -7.77
CA THR A 382 2.98 -16.79 -8.41
C THR A 382 3.77 -15.65 -7.78
N ASN A 383 4.58 -14.97 -8.59
CA ASN A 383 5.39 -13.84 -8.16
C ASN A 383 4.73 -12.53 -8.64
N GLU A 384 3.61 -12.18 -8.03
CA GLU A 384 2.84 -10.97 -8.36
C GLU A 384 2.78 -10.03 -7.15
N ARG A 385 2.98 -8.75 -7.41
CA ARG A 385 2.95 -7.70 -6.40
C ARG A 385 1.50 -7.33 -6.12
N ALA A 386 1.03 -7.51 -4.88
CA ALA A 386 -0.25 -6.94 -4.46
C ALA A 386 -0.22 -5.41 -4.60
N ALA A 387 -1.37 -4.80 -4.92
CA ALA A 387 -1.49 -3.35 -4.96
C ALA A 387 -1.00 -2.74 -3.63
N TYR A 388 -0.05 -1.80 -3.71
CA TYR A 388 0.62 -1.14 -2.58
C TYR A 388 1.60 -1.99 -1.76
N GLY A 389 1.85 -3.27 -2.09
CA GLY A 389 2.92 -4.05 -1.44
C GLY A 389 4.29 -3.46 -1.74
N HIS A 390 5.23 -3.46 -0.80
CA HIS A 390 6.58 -2.91 -1.03
C HIS A 390 7.44 -3.79 -1.93
N TYR A 391 7.22 -5.11 -1.90
CA TYR A 391 7.95 -6.10 -2.68
C TYR A 391 7.00 -7.00 -3.48
N ALA A 392 7.51 -7.62 -4.54
CA ALA A 392 6.83 -8.75 -5.16
C ALA A 392 6.92 -9.93 -4.18
N GLU A 393 5.78 -10.42 -3.74
CA GLU A 393 5.72 -11.55 -2.82
C GLU A 393 5.64 -12.84 -3.63
N GLN A 394 6.56 -13.77 -3.39
CA GLN A 394 6.42 -15.13 -3.92
C GLN A 394 5.30 -15.81 -3.17
N ARG A 395 4.18 -16.04 -3.86
CA ARG A 395 3.02 -16.70 -3.32
C ARG A 395 2.96 -18.11 -3.85
N LYS A 396 2.76 -19.10 -2.98
CA LYS A 396 2.51 -20.46 -3.44
C LYS A 396 1.16 -20.51 -4.13
N ASN A 397 1.11 -21.14 -5.30
CA ASN A 397 -0.15 -21.50 -5.91
C ASN A 397 -0.76 -22.66 -5.13
N ARG A 398 -1.92 -22.43 -4.51
CA ARG A 398 -2.65 -23.44 -3.71
C ARG A 398 -3.96 -23.86 -4.39
N MET A 399 -4.13 -23.47 -5.65
CA MET A 399 -5.33 -23.69 -6.43
C MET A 399 -5.71 -25.16 -6.45
N THR A 400 -6.91 -25.44 -5.94
CA THR A 400 -7.67 -26.62 -6.31
C THR A 400 -8.91 -26.14 -7.04
N ALA A 401 -9.02 -26.48 -8.32
CA ALA A 401 -10.05 -25.92 -9.18
C ALA A 401 -11.14 -26.94 -9.50
N PRO A 402 -12.29 -26.87 -8.83
CA PRO A 402 -13.51 -27.45 -9.36
C PRO A 402 -14.01 -26.58 -10.53
N CYS A 403 -14.49 -27.21 -11.58
CA CYS A 403 -15.05 -26.53 -12.74
C CYS A 403 -16.48 -27.02 -12.98
N ALA A 404 -17.42 -26.09 -13.06
CA ALA A 404 -18.81 -26.39 -13.38
C ALA A 404 -19.10 -26.00 -14.83
N ARG A 405 -19.48 -26.98 -15.65
CA ARG A 405 -19.80 -26.82 -17.07
C ARG A 405 -21.30 -26.85 -17.29
N SER A 406 -21.82 -25.94 -18.11
CA SER A 406 -23.16 -26.05 -18.70
C SER A 406 -23.03 -26.76 -20.05
N LYS A 407 -23.96 -27.64 -20.44
CA LYS A 407 -23.96 -28.17 -21.82
C LYS A 407 -24.99 -27.41 -22.65
N ARG A 408 -24.54 -26.71 -23.70
CA ARG A 408 -25.11 -26.86 -25.05
C ARG A 408 -24.31 -27.96 -25.76
N GLU A 409 -24.98 -28.84 -26.47
CA GLU A 409 -24.37 -29.98 -27.16
C GLU A 409 -23.35 -29.52 -28.20
N SER A 410 -22.05 -29.67 -27.91
CA SER A 410 -20.93 -29.92 -28.85
C SER A 410 -19.63 -29.36 -28.26
N ALA A 411 -18.68 -30.26 -27.97
CA ALA A 411 -17.22 -30.06 -27.85
C ALA A 411 -16.67 -31.04 -26.81
N THR A 412 -16.14 -32.14 -27.34
CA THR A 412 -15.40 -33.18 -26.62
C THR A 412 -13.99 -32.66 -26.32
N MET A 413 -13.57 -32.70 -25.06
CA MET A 413 -12.15 -32.57 -24.70
C MET A 413 -11.64 -33.94 -24.24
N PRO A 414 -10.39 -34.32 -24.59
CA PRO A 414 -9.73 -35.48 -24.03
C PRO A 414 -8.95 -35.06 -22.77
N THR A 415 -9.45 -35.37 -21.56
CA THR A 415 -8.68 -35.38 -20.29
C THR A 415 -9.46 -36.06 -19.15
N PRO A 416 -8.79 -36.60 -18.11
CA PRO A 416 -9.28 -37.70 -17.30
C PRO A 416 -10.33 -37.25 -16.27
N CYS A 417 -11.42 -38.01 -16.16
CA CYS A 417 -12.54 -37.86 -15.21
C CYS A 417 -13.50 -36.68 -15.46
N SER A 418 -14.18 -36.66 -16.60
CA SER A 418 -15.40 -35.86 -16.80
C SER A 418 -16.62 -36.53 -16.14
N VAL A 419 -17.33 -35.82 -15.26
CA VAL A 419 -18.50 -36.32 -14.52
C VAL A 419 -19.76 -35.69 -15.10
N THR A 420 -20.68 -36.51 -15.63
CA THR A 420 -21.95 -36.03 -16.20
C THR A 420 -23.10 -36.25 -15.20
N LEU A 421 -23.65 -35.15 -14.70
CA LEU A 421 -24.86 -35.08 -13.88
C LEU A 421 -26.12 -35.13 -14.76
N PRO A 422 -27.26 -35.64 -14.24
CA PRO A 422 -28.52 -35.80 -14.97
C PRO A 422 -29.08 -34.53 -15.64
#